data_AF-A0A6M8J5W3-F1
#
_entry.id   AF-A0A6M8J5W3-F1
#
_cell.length_a   1.000
_cell.length_b   1.000
_cell.length_c   1.000
_cell.angle_alpha   90.00
_cell.angle_beta   90.00
_cell.angle_gamma   90.00
#
_symmetry.space_group_name_H-M   'P 1'
#
loop_
_entity.id
_entity.type
_entity.pdbx_description
1 polymer ?
#
loop_
_entity_poly.entity_id
_entity_poly.type
_entity_poly.pdbx_seq_one_letter_code
_entity_poly.pdbx_strand_id
1 'polypeptide(L)'
;MLMIDVLVEEHDRILVEAARLERMSVELMERNAFSLAEYREMIAFIREFADATHHMKEEDLLFAKMIENLGTVAVNLIQHGMMVEHDEGRLCVRELEAACERYAQQPAVEDKLAIVSWAMQYVHLIRRHIEKENTVVYPFAEKQLDQETWDHLNEAARTYQPAVR
;
A
#
# COMPACT_ATOMS: atom_id res chain seq x y z
N MET A 1 15.14 -0.79 -16.58
CA MET A 1 13.89 -0.34 -15.94
C MET A 1 14.24 0.80 -15.01
N LEU A 2 13.54 1.92 -15.12
CA LEU A 2 13.68 3.02 -14.18
C LEU A 2 12.93 2.67 -12.88
N MET A 3 13.30 3.30 -11.77
CA MET A 3 12.65 3.07 -10.47
C MET A 3 11.16 3.35 -10.53
N ILE A 4 10.74 4.45 -11.18
CA ILE A 4 9.33 4.79 -11.32
C ILE A 4 8.57 3.72 -12.13
N ASP A 5 9.16 3.20 -13.22
CA ASP A 5 8.54 2.12 -13.99
C ASP A 5 8.26 0.89 -13.10
N VAL A 6 9.22 0.53 -12.24
CA VAL A 6 9.08 -0.58 -11.29
C VAL A 6 7.91 -0.33 -10.34
N LEU A 7 7.84 0.87 -9.75
CA LEU A 7 6.78 1.22 -8.79
C LEU A 7 5.39 1.21 -9.45
N VAL A 8 5.28 1.71 -10.69
CA VAL A 8 4.03 1.69 -11.45
C VAL A 8 3.60 0.27 -11.81
N GLU A 9 4.54 -0.61 -12.20
CA GLU A 9 4.22 -2.04 -12.41
C GLU A 9 3.77 -2.73 -11.11
N GLU A 10 4.37 -2.38 -9.98
CA GLU A 10 3.94 -2.87 -8.65
C GLU A 10 2.53 -2.36 -8.30
N HIS A 11 2.22 -1.09 -8.60
CA HIS A 11 0.87 -0.52 -8.44
C HIS A 11 -0.19 -1.30 -9.19
N ASP A 12 0.07 -1.68 -10.45
CA ASP A 12 -0.89 -2.46 -11.25
C ASP A 12 -1.25 -3.78 -10.55
N ARG A 13 -0.26 -4.44 -9.93
CA ARG A 13 -0.48 -5.68 -9.16
C ARG A 13 -1.26 -5.41 -7.88
N ILE A 14 -0.94 -4.33 -7.16
CA ILE A 14 -1.66 -3.94 -5.93
C ILE A 14 -3.12 -3.62 -6.24
N LEU A 15 -3.42 -2.94 -7.36
CA LEU A 15 -4.77 -2.61 -7.79
C LEU A 15 -5.60 -3.84 -8.14
N VAL A 16 -4.98 -4.87 -8.73
CA VAL A 16 -5.64 -6.17 -9.01
C VAL A 16 -6.07 -6.85 -7.71
N GLU A 17 -5.18 -6.91 -6.71
CA GLU A 17 -5.51 -7.52 -5.42
C GLU A 17 -6.50 -6.65 -4.61
N ALA A 18 -6.43 -5.33 -4.70
CA ALA A 18 -7.45 -4.44 -4.13
C ALA A 18 -8.84 -4.72 -4.73
N ALA A 19 -8.93 -4.95 -6.05
CA ALA A 19 -10.18 -5.36 -6.69
C ALA A 19 -10.64 -6.76 -6.24
N ARG A 20 -9.71 -7.68 -5.94
CA ARG A 20 -10.05 -8.99 -5.35
C ARG A 20 -10.60 -8.84 -3.94
N LEU A 21 -9.99 -8.03 -3.08
CA LEU A 21 -10.47 -7.76 -1.72
C LEU A 21 -11.87 -7.13 -1.71
N GLU A 22 -12.15 -6.22 -2.65
CA GLU A 22 -13.49 -5.67 -2.86
C GLU A 22 -14.51 -6.76 -3.22
N ARG A 23 -14.17 -7.66 -4.17
CA ARG A 23 -15.04 -8.79 -4.52
C ARG A 23 -15.28 -9.73 -3.34
N MET A 24 -14.24 -10.04 -2.55
CA MET A 24 -14.39 -10.85 -1.32
C MET A 24 -15.37 -10.20 -0.34
N SER A 25 -15.33 -8.87 -0.21
CA SER A 25 -16.24 -8.11 0.65
C SER A 25 -17.69 -8.16 0.15
N VAL A 26 -17.91 -8.08 -1.17
CA VAL A 26 -19.23 -8.25 -1.78
C VAL A 26 -19.77 -9.66 -1.56
N GLU A 27 -18.96 -10.70 -1.81
CA GLU A 27 -19.36 -12.09 -1.63
C GLU A 27 -19.67 -12.43 -0.16
N LEU A 28 -18.88 -11.88 0.78
CA LEU A 28 -19.18 -11.96 2.21
C LEU A 28 -20.52 -11.29 2.50
N MET A 29 -20.76 -10.08 2.00
CA MET A 29 -21.99 -9.33 2.23
C MET A 29 -23.22 -10.08 1.71
N GLU A 30 -23.22 -10.48 0.44
CA GLU A 30 -24.37 -11.06 -0.25
C GLU A 30 -24.62 -12.53 0.12
N ARG A 31 -23.57 -13.33 0.28
CA ARG A 31 -23.68 -14.79 0.37
C ARG A 31 -23.18 -15.37 1.68
N ASN A 32 -22.64 -14.55 2.58
CA ASN A 32 -21.87 -15.00 3.74
C ASN A 32 -20.69 -15.91 3.34
N ALA A 33 -20.16 -15.75 2.12
CA ALA A 33 -19.01 -16.50 1.66
C ALA A 33 -17.76 -16.00 2.41
N PHE A 34 -17.19 -16.87 3.25
CA PHE A 34 -16.02 -16.53 4.06
C PHE A 34 -15.03 -17.69 4.07
N SER A 35 -13.78 -17.38 3.77
CA SER A 35 -12.65 -18.30 3.90
C SER A 35 -11.51 -17.58 4.62
N LEU A 36 -11.24 -17.98 5.86
CA LEU A 36 -10.13 -17.40 6.62
C LEU A 36 -8.79 -17.55 5.88
N ALA A 37 -8.61 -18.65 5.14
CA ALA A 37 -7.40 -18.89 4.36
C ALA A 37 -7.22 -17.86 3.23
N GLU A 38 -8.28 -17.52 2.49
CA GLU A 38 -8.21 -16.53 1.42
C GLU A 38 -7.96 -15.12 1.97
N TYR A 39 -8.57 -14.77 3.11
CA TYR A 39 -8.29 -13.50 3.78
C TYR A 39 -6.85 -13.41 4.29
N ARG A 40 -6.31 -14.50 4.86
CA ARG A 40 -4.91 -14.55 5.29
C ARG A 40 -3.95 -14.41 4.11
N GLU A 41 -4.26 -15.02 2.96
CA GLU A 41 -3.47 -14.85 1.72
C GLU A 41 -3.47 -13.40 1.26
N MET A 42 -4.63 -12.74 1.23
CA MET A 42 -4.75 -11.32 0.88
C MET A 42 -3.97 -10.42 1.87
N ILE A 43 -4.10 -10.68 3.18
CA ILE A 43 -3.37 -9.95 4.22
C ILE A 43 -1.86 -10.13 4.08
N ALA A 44 -1.40 -11.35 3.79
CA ALA A 44 0.01 -11.64 3.54
C ALA A 44 0.51 -10.89 2.30
N PHE A 45 -0.24 -10.91 1.20
CA PHE A 45 0.09 -10.13 0.00
C PHE A 45 0.25 -8.64 0.34
N ILE A 46 -0.70 -8.06 1.07
CA ILE A 46 -0.62 -6.63 1.43
C ILE A 46 0.62 -6.36 2.29
N ARG A 47 0.88 -7.17 3.32
CA ARG A 47 2.03 -6.98 4.21
C ARG A 47 3.37 -7.15 3.50
N GLU A 48 3.51 -8.21 2.70
CA GLU A 48 4.79 -8.61 2.14
C GLU A 48 5.10 -7.88 0.83
N PHE A 49 4.08 -7.69 -0.02
CA PHE A 49 4.25 -7.06 -1.32
C PHE A 49 3.92 -5.57 -1.28
N ALA A 50 2.69 -5.19 -0.94
CA ALA A 50 2.29 -3.78 -1.00
C ALA A 50 3.07 -2.91 0.02
N ASP A 51 3.25 -3.39 1.25
CA ASP A 51 3.95 -2.64 2.28
C ASP A 51 5.46 -2.94 2.29
N ALA A 52 5.85 -4.15 2.68
CA ALA A 52 7.26 -4.47 2.90
C ALA A 52 8.12 -4.42 1.63
N THR A 53 7.55 -4.57 0.42
CA THR A 53 8.32 -4.48 -0.83
C THR A 53 8.11 -3.13 -1.53
N HIS A 54 6.87 -2.73 -1.74
CA HIS A 54 6.54 -1.56 -2.53
C HIS A 54 6.70 -0.27 -1.69
N HIS A 55 5.90 -0.07 -0.63
CA HIS A 55 6.02 1.14 0.20
C HIS A 55 7.44 1.30 0.79
N MET A 56 8.09 0.22 1.26
CA MET A 56 9.45 0.37 1.81
C MET A 56 10.45 0.85 0.75
N LYS A 57 10.28 0.49 -0.53
CA LYS A 57 11.12 1.01 -1.61
C LYS A 57 10.91 2.51 -1.81
N GLU A 58 9.69 2.99 -1.63
CA GLU A 58 9.41 4.42 -1.66
C GLU A 58 9.99 5.12 -0.43
N GLU A 59 9.65 4.65 0.77
CA GLU A 59 10.07 5.21 2.06
C GLU A 59 11.60 5.30 2.18
N ASP A 60 12.30 4.18 1.94
CA ASP A 60 13.74 4.08 2.15
C ASP A 60 14.56 4.73 1.03
N LEU A 61 14.00 4.87 -0.18
CA LEU A 61 14.73 5.39 -1.34
C LEU A 61 14.13 6.72 -1.85
N LEU A 62 12.99 6.67 -2.54
CA LEU A 62 12.45 7.82 -3.27
C LEU A 62 12.08 8.97 -2.32
N PHE A 63 11.26 8.67 -1.33
CA PHE A 63 10.73 9.61 -0.35
C PHE A 63 11.83 10.19 0.52
N ALA A 64 12.79 9.36 0.95
CA ALA A 64 14.00 9.82 1.63
C ALA A 64 14.75 10.88 0.80
N LYS A 65 15.00 10.60 -0.49
CA LYS A 65 15.68 11.57 -1.38
C LYS A 65 14.86 12.82 -1.66
N MET A 66 13.54 12.71 -1.77
CA MET A 66 12.68 13.89 -1.91
C MET A 66 12.75 14.78 -0.67
N ILE A 67 12.70 14.21 0.53
CA ILE A 67 12.80 14.96 1.79
C ILE A 67 14.18 15.63 1.94
N GLU A 68 15.25 14.91 1.62
CA GLU A 68 16.63 15.41 1.71
C GLU A 68 16.88 16.61 0.79
N ASN A 69 16.28 16.62 -0.42
CA ASN A 69 16.68 17.54 -1.49
C ASN A 69 15.65 18.63 -1.82
N LEU A 70 14.36 18.43 -1.55
CA LEU A 70 13.28 19.29 -2.08
C LEU A 70 12.62 20.19 -1.03
N GLY A 71 13.15 20.19 0.20
CA GLY A 71 12.75 21.10 1.27
C GLY A 71 11.30 20.93 1.75
N THR A 72 10.72 22.02 2.26
CA THR A 72 9.45 22.02 3.00
C THR A 72 8.26 21.46 2.20
N VAL A 73 8.24 21.64 0.88
CA VAL A 73 7.15 21.15 0.03
C VAL A 73 7.15 19.61 0.03
N ALA A 74 8.31 18.98 -0.12
CA ALA A 74 8.42 17.53 -0.05
C ALA A 74 8.16 17.00 1.36
N VAL A 75 8.63 17.68 2.42
CA VAL A 75 8.31 17.28 3.80
C VAL A 75 6.79 17.22 4.02
N ASN A 76 6.05 18.25 3.59
CA ASN A 76 4.60 18.26 3.74
C ASN A 76 3.90 17.19 2.88
N LEU A 77 4.34 17.00 1.63
CA LEU A 77 3.75 16.01 0.73
C LEU A 77 3.99 14.58 1.24
N ILE A 78 5.24 14.27 1.61
CA ILE A 78 5.67 12.93 1.97
C ILE A 78 5.36 12.63 3.43
N GLN A 79 5.96 13.37 4.37
CA GLN A 79 5.90 13.03 5.79
C GLN A 79 4.50 13.25 6.39
N HIS A 80 3.80 14.32 5.97
CA HIS A 80 2.46 14.63 6.48
C HIS A 80 1.33 14.13 5.58
N GLY A 81 1.66 13.54 4.43
CA GLY A 81 0.70 13.00 3.46
C GLY A 81 0.91 11.50 3.26
N MET A 82 1.89 11.14 2.43
CA MET A 82 2.13 9.76 1.99
C MET A 82 2.41 8.78 3.14
N MET A 83 3.32 9.14 4.06
CA MET A 83 3.65 8.29 5.21
C MET A 83 2.45 8.04 6.12
N VAL A 84 1.59 9.06 6.28
CA VAL A 84 0.37 8.94 7.09
C VAL A 84 -0.61 7.96 6.45
N GLU A 85 -0.71 7.97 5.12
CA GLU A 85 -1.55 7.03 4.37
C GLU A 85 -0.98 5.59 4.40
N HIS A 86 0.34 5.41 4.36
CA HIS A 86 0.95 4.09 4.59
C HIS A 86 0.58 3.54 5.97
N ASP A 87 0.68 4.37 7.01
CA ASP A 87 0.32 3.97 8.38
C ASP A 87 -1.18 3.69 8.53
N GLU A 88 -2.05 4.44 7.84
CA GLU A 88 -3.49 4.16 7.77
C GLU A 88 -3.74 2.79 7.10
N GLY A 89 -3.00 2.47 6.03
CA GLY A 89 -3.06 1.18 5.35
C GLY A 89 -2.69 0.03 6.28
N ARG A 90 -1.58 0.17 7.01
CA ARG A 90 -1.12 -0.79 8.03
C ARG A 90 -2.17 -1.00 9.12
N LEU A 91 -2.83 0.07 9.58
CA LEU A 91 -3.93 -0.03 10.53
C LEU A 91 -5.09 -0.86 9.96
N CYS A 92 -5.56 -0.54 8.76
CA CYS A 92 -6.68 -1.27 8.13
C CYS A 92 -6.39 -2.78 8.06
N VAL A 93 -5.17 -3.17 7.70
CA VAL A 93 -4.78 -4.58 7.55
C VAL A 93 -4.74 -5.30 8.90
N ARG A 94 -4.24 -4.65 9.96
CA ARG A 94 -4.26 -5.22 11.32
C ARG A 94 -5.69 -5.45 11.82
N GLU A 95 -6.56 -4.46 11.63
CA GLU A 95 -7.95 -4.54 12.09
C GLU A 95 -8.78 -5.54 11.27
N LEU A 96 -8.52 -5.62 9.95
CA LEU A 96 -9.11 -6.63 9.07
C LEU A 96 -8.73 -8.04 9.53
N GLU A 97 -7.44 -8.29 9.80
CA GLU A 97 -6.98 -9.59 10.31
C GLU A 97 -7.68 -9.95 11.62
N ALA A 98 -7.71 -9.03 12.58
CA ALA A 98 -8.35 -9.26 13.87
C ALA A 98 -9.85 -9.58 13.72
N ALA A 99 -10.56 -8.89 12.81
CA ALA A 99 -11.97 -9.16 12.54
C ALA A 99 -12.19 -10.52 11.87
N CYS A 100 -11.34 -10.90 10.91
CA CYS A 100 -11.36 -12.21 10.26
C CYS A 100 -11.15 -13.35 11.27
N GLU A 101 -10.20 -13.21 12.19
CA GLU A 101 -9.91 -14.22 13.22
C GLU A 101 -11.10 -14.39 14.19
N ARG A 102 -11.72 -13.29 14.65
CA ARG A 102 -12.92 -13.37 15.50
C ARG A 102 -14.09 -14.01 14.77
N TYR A 103 -14.37 -13.57 13.54
CA TYR A 103 -15.46 -14.12 12.73
C TYR A 103 -15.29 -15.62 12.47
N ALA A 104 -14.05 -16.08 12.27
CA ALA A 104 -13.75 -17.50 12.06
C ALA A 104 -13.98 -18.35 13.31
N GLN A 105 -13.75 -17.80 14.51
CA GLN A 105 -13.98 -18.51 15.78
C GLN A 105 -15.47 -18.57 16.12
N GLN A 106 -16.17 -17.44 16.00
CA GLN A 106 -17.60 -17.32 16.28
C GLN A 106 -18.22 -16.28 15.36
N PRO A 107 -18.89 -16.68 14.26
CA PRO A 107 -19.48 -15.74 13.33
C PRO A 107 -20.53 -14.82 14.00
N ALA A 108 -20.28 -13.52 13.97
CA ALA A 108 -21.17 -12.48 14.46
C ALA A 108 -21.38 -11.39 13.38
N VAL A 109 -22.54 -10.74 13.38
CA VAL A 109 -22.87 -9.73 12.35
C VAL A 109 -21.97 -8.49 12.47
N GLU A 110 -21.55 -8.18 13.69
CA GLU A 110 -20.63 -7.10 14.03
C GLU A 110 -19.24 -7.36 13.47
N ASP A 111 -18.74 -8.59 13.54
CA ASP A 111 -17.45 -8.97 12.96
C ASP A 111 -17.53 -9.01 11.43
N LYS A 112 -18.65 -9.48 10.86
CA LYS A 112 -18.90 -9.37 9.41
C LYS A 112 -18.86 -7.91 8.94
N LEU A 113 -19.52 -7.01 9.68
CA LEU A 113 -19.51 -5.58 9.40
C LEU A 113 -18.09 -5.01 9.49
N ALA A 114 -17.32 -5.39 10.51
CA ALA A 114 -15.94 -4.96 10.67
C ALA A 114 -15.05 -5.43 9.50
N ILE A 115 -15.16 -6.70 9.08
CA ILE A 115 -14.40 -7.22 7.92
C ILE A 115 -14.68 -6.36 6.68
N VAL A 116 -15.95 -6.17 6.33
CA VAL A 116 -16.33 -5.38 5.15
C VAL A 116 -15.84 -3.93 5.27
N SER A 117 -15.97 -3.32 6.46
CA SER A 117 -15.59 -1.92 6.68
C SER A 117 -14.08 -1.71 6.51
N TRP A 118 -13.25 -2.52 7.18
CA TRP A 118 -11.79 -2.39 7.11
C TRP A 118 -11.24 -2.79 5.74
N ALA A 119 -11.81 -3.83 5.11
CA ALA A 119 -11.45 -4.21 3.75
C ALA A 119 -11.73 -3.07 2.76
N MET A 120 -12.92 -2.49 2.80
CA MET A 120 -13.28 -1.40 1.88
C MET A 120 -12.55 -0.09 2.18
N GLN A 121 -12.25 0.19 3.46
CA GLN A 121 -11.39 1.32 3.81
C GLN A 121 -10.01 1.18 3.16
N TYR A 122 -9.37 0.01 3.29
CA TYR A 122 -8.09 -0.26 2.62
C TYR A 122 -8.20 -0.11 1.10
N VAL A 123 -9.23 -0.70 0.47
CA VAL A 123 -9.42 -0.62 -0.99
C VAL A 123 -9.55 0.82 -1.47
N HIS A 124 -10.35 1.64 -0.79
CA HIS A 124 -10.52 3.04 -1.18
C HIS A 124 -9.28 3.87 -0.90
N LEU A 125 -8.55 3.57 0.19
CA LEU A 125 -7.28 4.19 0.53
C LEU A 125 -6.20 3.88 -0.52
N ILE A 126 -5.97 2.62 -0.83
CA ILE A 126 -4.87 2.25 -1.72
C ILE A 126 -5.10 2.76 -3.15
N ARG A 127 -6.35 2.80 -3.62
CA ARG A 127 -6.69 3.37 -4.94
C ARG A 127 -6.37 4.87 -5.03
N ARG A 128 -6.83 5.67 -4.06
CA ARG A 128 -6.58 7.13 -4.04
C ARG A 128 -5.10 7.44 -3.81
N HIS A 129 -4.42 6.59 -3.05
CA HIS A 129 -3.00 6.70 -2.75
C HIS A 129 -2.16 6.51 -4.01
N ILE A 130 -2.35 5.37 -4.69
CA ILE A 130 -1.68 5.05 -5.95
C ILE A 130 -1.96 6.10 -7.04
N GLU A 131 -3.20 6.57 -7.14
CA GLU A 131 -3.54 7.64 -8.09
C GLU A 131 -2.72 8.90 -7.82
N LYS A 132 -2.60 9.29 -6.54
CA LYS A 132 -1.84 10.47 -6.13
C LYS A 132 -0.34 10.28 -6.40
N GLU A 133 0.19 9.09 -6.19
CA GLU A 133 1.59 8.79 -6.49
C GLU A 133 1.89 8.95 -7.96
N ASN A 134 1.13 8.23 -8.79
CA ASN A 134 1.31 8.19 -10.23
C ASN A 134 1.12 9.57 -10.88
N THR A 135 0.20 10.40 -10.37
CA THR A 135 -0.18 11.65 -11.03
C THR A 135 0.42 12.90 -10.40
N VAL A 136 0.87 12.83 -9.14
CA VAL A 136 1.37 13.99 -8.39
C VAL A 136 2.77 13.74 -7.85
N VAL A 137 2.97 12.69 -7.05
CA VAL A 137 4.23 12.49 -6.30
C VAL A 137 5.38 12.15 -7.25
N TYR A 138 5.21 11.16 -8.12
CA TYR A 138 6.27 10.73 -9.03
C TYR A 138 6.61 11.82 -10.07
N PRO A 139 5.64 12.48 -10.74
CA PRO A 139 5.98 13.58 -11.64
C PRO A 139 6.64 14.77 -10.94
N PHE A 140 6.29 15.02 -9.67
CA PHE A 140 6.97 16.05 -8.86
C PHE A 140 8.41 15.64 -8.57
N ALA A 141 8.67 14.39 -8.18
CA ALA A 141 10.02 13.88 -7.99
C ALA A 141 10.86 13.97 -9.27
N GLU A 142 10.31 13.51 -10.41
CA GLU A 142 11.00 13.50 -11.70
C GLU A 142 11.42 14.89 -12.15
N LYS A 143 10.57 15.89 -11.90
CA LYS A 143 10.84 17.27 -12.28
C LYS A 143 11.85 17.98 -11.38
N GLN A 144 11.93 17.59 -10.10
CA GLN A 144 12.64 18.37 -9.09
C GLN A 144 13.98 17.75 -8.65
N LEU A 145 14.12 16.43 -8.71
CA LEU A 145 15.39 15.75 -8.42
C LEU A 145 16.33 15.87 -9.61
N ASP A 146 17.63 16.00 -9.32
CA ASP A 146 18.65 16.06 -10.36
C ASP A 146 18.98 14.67 -10.93
N GLN A 147 19.74 14.66 -12.04
CA GLN A 147 20.10 13.43 -12.73
C GLN A 147 20.97 12.51 -11.86
N GLU A 148 21.88 13.07 -11.06
CA GLU A 148 22.76 12.28 -10.19
C GLU A 148 21.95 11.50 -9.14
N THR A 149 20.93 12.14 -8.56
CA THR A 149 20.02 11.48 -7.62
C THR A 149 19.22 10.37 -8.32
N TRP A 150 18.73 10.62 -9.54
CA TRP A 150 18.00 9.61 -10.31
C TRP A 150 18.86 8.42 -10.70
N ASP A 151 20.12 8.64 -11.09
CA ASP A 151 21.04 7.56 -11.42
C ASP A 151 21.27 6.65 -10.20
N HIS A 152 21.47 7.24 -9.02
CA HIS A 152 21.58 6.50 -7.76
C HIS A 152 20.30 5.73 -7.41
N LEU A 153 19.12 6.37 -7.51
CA LEU A 153 17.83 5.73 -7.23
C LEU A 153 17.57 4.53 -8.16
N ASN A 154 17.85 4.69 -9.46
CA ASN A 154 17.69 3.65 -10.47
C ASN A 154 18.63 2.45 -10.25
N GLU A 155 19.83 2.69 -9.71
CA GLU A 155 20.75 1.62 -9.32
C GLU A 155 20.25 0.92 -8.04
N ALA A 156 19.95 1.70 -7.00
CA ALA A 156 19.51 1.18 -5.70
C ALA A 156 18.23 0.32 -5.81
N ALA A 157 17.26 0.73 -6.64
CA ALA A 157 16.01 0.02 -6.82
C ALA A 157 16.18 -1.41 -7.38
N ARG A 158 17.24 -1.68 -8.16
CA ARG A 158 17.46 -3.00 -8.80
C ARG A 158 17.85 -4.09 -7.82
N THR A 159 18.51 -3.70 -6.75
CA THR A 159 19.02 -4.61 -5.72
C THR A 159 18.32 -4.39 -4.39
N TYR A 160 17.26 -3.57 -4.38
CA TYR A 160 16.58 -3.21 -3.15
C TYR A 160 16.00 -4.47 -2.49
N GLN A 161 16.39 -4.65 -1.23
CA GLN A 161 15.80 -5.63 -0.34
C GLN A 161 15.37 -4.84 0.90
N PRO A 162 14.09 -4.90 1.27
CA PRO A 162 13.64 -4.25 2.48
C PRO A 162 14.39 -4.81 3.68
N ALA A 163 14.81 -3.92 4.58
CA ALA A 163 15.30 -4.36 5.86
C ALA A 163 14.16 -5.12 6.56
N VAL A 164 14.44 -6.34 7.04
CA VAL A 164 13.48 -7.10 7.84
C VAL A 164 13.15 -6.24 9.07
N ARG A 165 11.92 -5.72 9.15
CA ARG A 165 11.39 -5.01 10.32
C ARG A 165 10.54 -5.94 11.17
#